data_AF-A0A183TRU7-F1
#
_entry.id   AF-A0A183TRU7-F1
#
_cell.length_a   1.000
_cell.length_b   1.000
_cell.length_c   1.000
_cell.angle_alpha   90.00
_cell.angle_beta   90.00
_cell.angle_gamma   90.00
#
_symmetry.space_group_name_H-M   'P 1'
#
loop_
_entity.id
_entity.type
_entity.pdbx_description
1 polymer ?
#
loop_
_entity_poly.entity_id
_entity_poly.type
_entity_poly.pdbx_seq_one_letter_code
_entity_poly.pdbx_strand_id
1 'polypeptide(L)'
;LPAIWAVILQRYEIARLFGKRCKDPVSAGLTLSRACDKLMQILPPYDTDNYTQLGDEQTKFEDFSVQLIERYYNEQPRRAVALLQLNSQYIPDQIACSHFICSLSIQYIVEHQWWNGFNANPVVIMVTFFCPVLVCTPLFSFVPVVEVENSPLLLAILGPSEEKSKRRKPTCSEKFRKFYTAPITKFYTHALFYLAFIVFYAYTVAVGIRPNYVSIYEVIVVVGMISFFSENLFEVSTRSPHPPLSEGLLPPASN
;
A
#
# COMPACT_ATOMS: atom_id res chain seq x y z
N LEU A 1 -16.03 -10.37 15.42
CA LEU A 1 -16.98 -11.46 15.10
C LEU A 1 -18.45 -11.17 15.46
N PRO A 2 -18.83 -10.61 16.63
CA PRO A 2 -20.25 -10.30 16.90
C PRO A 2 -20.83 -9.22 15.97
N ALA A 3 -20.00 -8.27 15.51
CA ALA A 3 -20.42 -7.26 14.53
C ALA A 3 -20.75 -7.87 13.15
N ILE A 4 -19.98 -8.85 12.69
CA ILE A 4 -20.21 -9.54 11.41
C ILE A 4 -21.51 -10.34 11.46
N TRP A 5 -21.75 -11.05 12.58
CA TRP A 5 -23.00 -11.76 12.81
C TRP A 5 -24.23 -10.83 12.72
N ALA A 6 -24.14 -9.64 13.32
CA ALA A 6 -25.21 -8.65 13.26
C ALA A 6 -25.47 -8.12 11.82
N VAL A 7 -24.44 -7.99 10.99
CA VAL A 7 -24.59 -7.61 9.56
C VAL A 7 -25.28 -8.71 8.77
N ILE A 8 -24.88 -9.96 8.96
CA ILE A 8 -25.50 -11.11 8.28
C ILE A 8 -26.99 -11.23 8.63
N LEU A 9 -27.37 -10.90 9.87
CA LEU A 9 -28.76 -10.90 10.33
C LEU A 9 -29.54 -9.62 10.00
N GLN A 10 -29.01 -8.73 9.15
CA GLN A 10 -29.64 -7.46 8.79
C GLN A 10 -30.01 -6.59 10.02
N ARG A 11 -29.22 -6.66 11.10
CA ARG A 11 -29.37 -5.87 12.32
C ARG A 11 -28.30 -4.79 12.39
N TYR A 12 -28.38 -3.83 11.47
CA TYR A 12 -27.32 -2.84 11.22
C TYR A 12 -27.03 -1.90 12.40
N GLU A 13 -28.04 -1.52 13.18
CA GLU A 13 -27.86 -0.70 14.39
C GLU A 13 -26.98 -1.40 15.44
N ILE A 14 -27.19 -2.71 15.61
CA ILE A 14 -26.41 -3.54 16.53
C ILE A 14 -24.98 -3.70 16.00
N ALA A 15 -24.83 -3.90 14.68
CA ALA A 15 -23.54 -3.97 14.03
C ALA A 15 -22.72 -2.68 14.24
N ARG A 16 -23.36 -1.51 14.08
CA ARG A 16 -22.74 -0.20 14.30
C ARG A 16 -22.31 0.01 15.74
N LEU A 17 -23.14 -0.42 16.71
CA LEU A 17 -22.79 -0.34 18.12
C LEU A 17 -21.59 -1.23 18.47
N PHE A 18 -21.55 -2.46 17.94
CA PHE A 18 -20.40 -3.34 18.13
C PHE A 18 -19.15 -2.82 17.43
N GLY A 19 -19.27 -2.26 16.22
CA GLY A 19 -18.16 -1.63 15.51
C GLY A 19 -17.49 -0.52 16.33
N LYS A 20 -18.28 0.33 17.00
CA LYS A 20 -17.77 1.40 17.90
C LYS A 20 -17.06 0.87 19.14
N ARG A 21 -17.34 -0.35 19.57
CA ARG A 21 -16.77 -0.97 20.79
C ARG A 21 -15.57 -1.86 20.48
N CYS A 22 -15.24 -2.08 19.21
CA CYS A 22 -14.07 -2.86 18.83
C CYS A 22 -12.78 -2.18 19.28
N LYS A 23 -11.76 -3.01 19.58
CA LYS A 23 -10.40 -2.55 19.90
C LYS A 23 -9.84 -1.65 18.80
N ASP A 24 -10.10 -2.03 17.54
CA ASP A 24 -9.73 -1.29 16.34
C ASP A 24 -11.01 -0.91 15.56
N PRO A 25 -11.63 0.23 15.87
CA PRO A 25 -12.92 0.63 15.29
C PRO A 25 -12.85 0.94 13.79
N VAL A 26 -11.71 1.44 13.31
CA VAL A 26 -11.47 1.73 11.88
C VAL A 26 -11.47 0.45 11.05
N SER A 27 -10.69 -0.55 11.47
CA SER A 27 -10.62 -1.82 10.76
C SER A 27 -11.94 -2.58 10.85
N ALA A 28 -12.63 -2.50 12.00
CA ALA A 28 -13.96 -3.06 12.16
C ALA A 28 -14.96 -2.45 11.17
N GLY A 29 -15.02 -1.12 11.03
CA GLY A 29 -15.91 -0.45 10.08
C GLY A 29 -15.67 -0.89 8.63
N LEU A 30 -14.41 -1.00 8.21
CA LEU A 30 -14.05 -1.47 6.86
C LEU A 30 -14.36 -2.95 6.64
N THR A 31 -14.14 -3.81 7.64
CA THR A 31 -14.52 -5.23 7.55
C THR A 31 -16.02 -5.41 7.44
N LEU A 32 -16.82 -4.54 8.07
CA LEU A 32 -18.27 -4.56 7.96
C LEU A 32 -18.73 -4.08 6.57
N SER A 33 -18.13 -3.01 6.03
CA SER A 33 -18.37 -2.58 4.64
C SER A 33 -18.11 -3.73 3.67
N ARG A 34 -16.98 -4.43 3.81
CA ARG A 34 -16.64 -5.54 2.94
C ARG A 34 -17.55 -6.77 3.13
N ALA A 35 -18.03 -7.00 4.35
CA ALA A 35 -19.05 -8.02 4.58
C ALA A 35 -20.34 -7.69 3.82
N CYS A 36 -20.75 -6.41 3.78
CA CYS A 36 -21.86 -5.94 2.96
C CYS A 36 -21.60 -6.18 1.46
N ASP A 37 -20.42 -5.82 0.93
CA ASP A 37 -20.06 -6.09 -0.47
C ASP A 37 -20.18 -7.58 -0.84
N LYS A 38 -19.67 -8.45 0.03
CA LYS A 38 -19.72 -9.90 -0.20
C LYS A 38 -21.14 -10.45 -0.11
N LEU A 39 -21.96 -9.91 0.78
CA LEU A 39 -23.38 -10.25 0.85
C LEU A 39 -24.15 -9.79 -0.39
N MET A 40 -23.83 -8.61 -0.94
CA MET A 40 -24.41 -8.15 -2.21
C MET A 40 -24.06 -9.11 -3.35
N GLN A 41 -22.81 -9.59 -3.45
CA GLN A 41 -22.41 -10.53 -4.51
C GLN A 41 -23.15 -11.88 -4.48
N ILE A 42 -23.70 -12.27 -3.31
CA ILE A 42 -24.40 -13.53 -3.11
C ILE A 42 -25.92 -13.36 -3.31
N LEU A 43 -26.44 -12.14 -3.24
CA LEU A 43 -27.88 -11.86 -3.25
C LEU A 43 -28.49 -12.01 -4.66
N PRO A 44 -29.74 -12.50 -4.82
CA PRO A 44 -30.38 -12.63 -6.13
C PRO A 44 -30.63 -11.25 -6.77
N PRO A 45 -30.32 -11.03 -8.07
CA PRO A 45 -30.32 -9.70 -8.70
C PRO A 45 -31.70 -9.01 -8.79
N TYR A 46 -32.79 -9.70 -8.45
CA TYR A 46 -34.14 -9.12 -8.43
C TYR A 46 -34.50 -8.43 -7.10
N ASP A 47 -33.71 -8.63 -6.04
CA ASP A 47 -34.01 -8.14 -4.69
C ASP A 47 -33.53 -6.69 -4.48
N THR A 48 -34.09 -5.75 -5.26
CA THR A 48 -33.60 -4.36 -5.30
C THR A 48 -33.67 -3.64 -3.95
N ASP A 49 -34.63 -4.00 -3.10
CA ASP A 49 -34.83 -3.35 -1.80
C ASP A 49 -33.72 -3.72 -0.81
N ASN A 50 -33.34 -5.00 -0.74
CA ASN A 50 -32.23 -5.42 0.11
C ASN A 50 -30.88 -4.95 -0.44
N TYR A 51 -30.72 -4.90 -1.77
CA TYR A 51 -29.51 -4.33 -2.39
C TYR A 51 -29.29 -2.87 -2.03
N THR A 52 -30.33 -2.04 -2.14
CA THR A 52 -30.24 -0.60 -1.83
C THR A 52 -29.98 -0.37 -0.34
N GLN A 53 -30.70 -1.08 0.55
CA GLN A 53 -30.46 -0.98 1.99
C GLN A 53 -29.04 -1.39 2.38
N LEU A 54 -28.52 -2.47 1.80
CA LEU A 54 -27.17 -2.95 2.11
C LEU A 54 -26.10 -1.96 1.60
N GLY A 55 -26.34 -1.29 0.46
CA GLY A 55 -25.47 -0.25 -0.09
C GLY A 55 -25.45 1.01 0.75
N ASP A 56 -26.59 1.43 1.26
CA ASP A 56 -26.70 2.55 2.19
C ASP A 56 -25.94 2.27 3.49
N GLU A 57 -26.10 1.07 4.05
CA GLU A 57 -25.40 0.67 5.28
C GLU A 57 -23.89 0.51 5.07
N GLN A 58 -23.48 -0.03 3.92
CA GLN A 58 -22.06 -0.07 3.54
C GLN A 58 -21.45 1.34 3.56
N THR A 59 -22.10 2.29 2.89
CA THR A 59 -21.65 3.68 2.81
C THR A 59 -21.57 4.32 4.20
N LYS A 60 -22.53 4.04 5.09
CA LYS A 60 -22.52 4.52 6.49
C LYS A 60 -21.35 3.94 7.29
N PHE A 61 -20.98 2.67 7.09
CA PHE A 61 -19.82 2.07 7.75
C PHE A 61 -18.49 2.65 7.25
N GLU A 62 -18.40 2.92 5.95
CA GLU A 62 -17.22 3.58 5.36
C GLU A 62 -17.10 5.02 5.85
N ASP A 63 -18.16 5.81 5.80
CA ASP A 63 -18.18 7.20 6.27
C ASP A 63 -17.81 7.30 7.75
N PHE A 64 -18.34 6.41 8.60
CA PHE A 64 -17.92 6.32 10.00
C PHE A 64 -16.41 6.08 10.15
N SER A 65 -15.83 5.21 9.31
CA SER A 65 -14.40 4.90 9.34
C SER A 65 -13.54 6.08 8.87
N VAL A 66 -13.99 6.80 7.85
CA VAL A 66 -13.35 8.02 7.33
C VAL A 66 -13.32 9.11 8.39
N GLN A 67 -14.47 9.43 8.99
CA GLN A 67 -14.57 10.46 10.03
C GLN A 67 -13.67 10.15 11.22
N LEU A 68 -13.56 8.87 11.58
CA LEU A 68 -12.73 8.45 12.69
C LEU A 68 -11.24 8.63 12.38
N ILE A 69 -10.77 8.23 11.19
CA ILE A 69 -9.39 8.48 10.77
C ILE A 69 -9.10 9.96 10.70
N GLU A 70 -10.00 10.77 10.15
CA GLU A 70 -9.79 12.20 10.03
C GLU A 70 -9.63 12.87 11.41
N ARG A 71 -10.46 12.48 12.39
CA ARG A 71 -10.29 12.92 13.78
C ARG A 71 -8.97 12.47 14.38
N TYR A 72 -8.60 11.19 14.23
CA TYR A 72 -7.33 10.68 14.74
C TYR A 72 -6.12 11.37 14.09
N TYR A 73 -6.21 11.65 12.80
CA TYR A 73 -5.17 12.35 12.05
C TYR A 73 -5.02 13.80 12.51
N ASN A 74 -6.14 14.50 12.73
CA ASN A 74 -6.16 15.88 13.23
C ASN A 74 -5.61 16.00 14.65
N GLU A 75 -5.86 15.01 15.52
CA GLU A 75 -5.31 14.99 16.88
C GLU A 75 -3.84 14.59 16.90
N GLN A 76 -3.49 13.47 16.26
CA GLN A 76 -2.15 12.85 16.36
C GLN A 76 -1.74 12.19 15.04
N PRO A 77 -1.17 12.94 14.07
CA PRO A 77 -0.90 12.42 12.73
C PRO A 77 0.12 11.27 12.75
N ARG A 78 1.12 11.33 13.64
CA ARG A 78 2.14 10.26 13.76
C ARG A 78 1.55 8.94 14.26
N ARG A 79 0.63 9.00 15.22
CA ARG A 79 -0.02 7.79 15.75
C ARG A 79 -1.03 7.23 14.75
N ALA A 80 -1.75 8.08 14.03
CA ALA A 80 -2.66 7.66 12.97
C ALA A 80 -1.94 6.85 11.86
N VAL A 81 -0.77 7.31 11.42
CA VAL A 81 0.07 6.57 10.46
C VAL A 81 0.50 5.22 11.03
N ALA A 82 0.97 5.20 12.28
CA ALA A 82 1.42 3.97 12.93
C ALA A 82 0.29 2.95 13.10
N LEU A 83 -0.92 3.38 13.46
CA LEU A 83 -2.11 2.51 13.55
C LEU A 83 -2.45 1.88 12.19
N LEU A 84 -2.37 2.66 11.11
CA LEU A 84 -2.65 2.16 9.76
C LEU A 84 -1.59 1.12 9.33
N GLN A 85 -0.31 1.38 9.62
CA GLN A 85 0.78 0.46 9.28
C GLN A 85 0.77 -0.83 10.11
N LEU A 86 0.39 -0.75 11.39
CA LEU A 86 0.30 -1.90 12.27
C LEU A 86 -0.76 -2.90 11.80
N ASN A 87 -1.77 -2.41 11.07
CA ASN A 87 -2.90 -3.20 10.58
C ASN A 87 -2.74 -3.64 9.11
N SER A 88 -1.50 -3.73 8.61
CA SER A 88 -1.16 -4.03 7.20
C SER A 88 -1.81 -5.31 6.64
N GLN A 89 -2.20 -6.24 7.51
CA GLN A 89 -2.86 -7.49 7.15
C GLN A 89 -4.26 -7.28 6.54
N TYR A 90 -4.92 -6.15 6.82
CA TYR A 90 -6.28 -5.87 6.34
C TYR A 90 -6.32 -4.89 5.17
N ILE A 91 -5.23 -4.16 4.93
CA ILE A 91 -5.15 -3.17 3.84
C ILE A 91 -5.38 -3.79 2.46
N PRO A 92 -4.79 -4.93 2.05
CA PRO A 92 -4.98 -5.44 0.68
C PRO A 92 -6.41 -5.90 0.42
N ASP A 93 -7.10 -6.43 1.42
CA ASP A 93 -8.49 -6.87 1.26
C ASP A 93 -9.48 -5.68 1.34
N GLN A 94 -9.10 -4.59 2.03
CA GLN A 94 -9.90 -3.36 2.16
C GLN A 94 -9.75 -2.37 0.98
N ILE A 95 -8.96 -2.70 -0.06
CA ILE A 95 -8.79 -1.87 -1.27
C ILE A 95 -10.12 -1.62 -2.01
N ALA A 96 -11.15 -2.44 -1.75
CA ALA A 96 -12.48 -2.25 -2.34
C ALA A 96 -13.26 -1.04 -1.81
N CYS A 97 -12.92 -0.52 -0.62
CA CYS A 97 -13.60 0.63 -0.02
C CYS A 97 -13.13 1.93 -0.68
N SER A 98 -13.69 2.25 -1.85
CA SER A 98 -13.29 3.40 -2.66
C SER A 98 -13.42 4.74 -1.93
N HIS A 99 -14.53 4.97 -1.22
CA HIS A 99 -14.78 6.21 -0.48
C HIS A 99 -13.75 6.41 0.63
N PHE A 100 -13.39 5.32 1.32
CA PHE A 100 -12.37 5.35 2.34
C PHE A 100 -10.99 5.74 1.79
N ILE A 101 -10.53 5.08 0.71
CA ILE A 101 -9.21 5.35 0.10
C ILE A 101 -9.13 6.77 -0.45
N CYS A 102 -10.25 7.28 -0.98
CA CYS A 102 -10.34 8.64 -1.48
C CYS A 102 -10.37 9.72 -0.38
N SER A 103 -10.41 9.34 0.89
CA SER A 103 -10.37 10.32 1.99
C SER A 103 -9.05 11.10 2.01
N LEU A 104 -9.15 12.39 2.28
CA LEU A 104 -8.01 13.32 2.28
C LEU A 104 -6.90 12.87 3.23
N SER A 105 -7.27 12.38 4.42
CA SER A 105 -6.31 11.90 5.43
C SER A 105 -5.50 10.72 4.93
N ILE A 106 -6.13 9.76 4.24
CA ILE A 106 -5.45 8.58 3.71
C ILE A 106 -4.59 8.94 2.52
N GLN A 107 -5.08 9.78 1.62
CA GLN A 107 -4.29 10.28 0.49
C GLN A 107 -3.01 10.97 0.98
N TYR A 108 -3.12 11.82 2.00
CA TYR A 108 -1.94 12.44 2.61
C TYR A 108 -1.00 11.41 3.25
N ILE A 109 -1.54 10.41 3.96
CA ILE A 109 -0.72 9.35 4.57
C ILE A 109 0.03 8.56 3.49
N VAL A 110 -0.67 8.13 2.44
CA VAL A 110 -0.10 7.38 1.32
C VAL A 110 0.93 8.20 0.58
N GLU A 111 0.64 9.48 0.31
CA GLU A 111 1.59 10.42 -0.28
C GLU A 111 2.84 10.57 0.60
N HIS A 112 2.65 10.71 1.92
CA HIS A 112 3.77 10.81 2.84
C HIS A 112 4.65 9.54 2.83
N GLN A 113 4.04 8.35 2.76
CA GLN A 113 4.76 7.08 2.58
C GLN A 113 5.44 6.99 1.21
N TRP A 114 4.78 7.48 0.16
CA TRP A 114 5.29 7.51 -1.21
C TRP A 114 6.60 8.30 -1.31
N TRP A 115 6.63 9.44 -0.66
CA TRP A 115 7.77 10.35 -0.62
C TRP A 115 8.83 9.99 0.43
N ASN A 116 8.53 9.12 1.39
CA ASN A 116 9.43 8.70 2.48
C ASN A 116 10.13 9.88 3.18
N GLY A 117 9.44 11.02 3.28
CA GLY A 117 9.95 12.25 3.90
C GLY A 117 10.94 13.07 3.05
N PHE A 118 10.94 12.98 1.72
CA PHE A 118 11.57 13.96 0.84
C PHE A 118 10.60 14.45 -0.23
N ASN A 119 10.69 15.70 -0.65
CA ASN A 119 9.94 16.24 -1.80
C ASN A 119 10.93 16.84 -2.80
N ALA A 120 10.82 16.45 -4.07
CA ALA A 120 11.68 16.92 -5.15
C ALA A 120 10.98 16.86 -6.51
N ASN A 121 11.45 17.69 -7.46
CA ASN A 121 10.96 17.64 -8.84
C ASN A 121 11.30 16.29 -9.49
N PRO A 122 10.39 15.71 -10.30
CA PRO A 122 10.60 14.40 -10.93
C PRO A 122 11.84 14.37 -11.85
N VAL A 123 12.13 15.49 -12.52
CA VAL A 123 13.35 15.64 -13.33
C VAL A 123 14.61 15.53 -12.49
N VAL A 124 14.61 16.09 -11.28
CA VAL A 124 15.76 16.00 -10.37
C VAL A 124 15.97 14.56 -9.92
N ILE A 125 14.90 13.80 -9.67
CA ILE A 125 14.97 12.37 -9.32
C ILE A 125 15.61 11.58 -10.48
N MET A 126 15.21 11.84 -11.73
CA MET A 126 15.78 11.22 -12.92
C MET A 126 17.27 11.55 -13.10
N VAL A 127 17.65 12.82 -12.97
CA VAL A 127 19.05 13.26 -13.12
C VAL A 127 19.92 12.71 -11.98
N THR A 128 19.36 12.56 -10.79
CA THR A 128 20.06 12.00 -9.61
C THR A 128 20.46 10.54 -9.82
N PHE A 129 19.74 9.77 -10.63
CA PHE A 129 20.16 8.41 -11.00
C PHE A 129 21.52 8.42 -11.70
N PHE A 130 21.73 9.34 -12.65
CA PHE A 130 22.99 9.47 -13.39
C PHE A 130 24.10 10.14 -12.55
N CYS A 131 23.73 10.97 -11.59
CA CYS A 131 24.69 11.64 -10.72
C CYS A 131 24.22 11.56 -9.24
N PRO A 132 24.67 10.53 -8.50
CA PRO A 132 24.22 10.32 -7.12
C PRO A 132 24.63 11.46 -6.18
N VAL A 133 25.71 12.20 -6.51
CA VAL A 133 26.21 13.33 -5.71
C VAL A 133 25.15 14.43 -5.51
N LEU A 134 24.15 14.54 -6.41
CA LEU A 134 23.06 15.51 -6.30
C LEU A 134 22.19 15.29 -5.05
N VAL A 135 22.13 14.10 -4.46
CA VAL A 135 21.35 13.83 -3.24
C VAL A 135 21.79 14.70 -2.06
N CYS A 136 23.06 15.09 -2.01
CA CYS A 136 23.60 15.89 -0.90
C CYS A 136 23.48 17.40 -1.09
N THR A 137 23.02 17.84 -2.26
CA THR A 137 22.74 19.24 -2.58
C THR A 137 21.43 19.71 -1.92
N PRO A 138 21.19 21.04 -1.81
CA PRO A 138 19.94 21.57 -1.26
C PRO A 138 18.73 21.44 -2.20
N LEU A 139 18.85 20.80 -3.36
CA LEU A 139 17.74 20.59 -4.30
C LEU A 139 16.63 19.69 -3.75
N PHE A 140 16.94 18.91 -2.71
CA PHE A 140 15.99 18.03 -2.05
C PHE A 140 15.47 18.65 -0.75
N SER A 141 14.15 18.84 -0.66
CA SER A 141 13.49 19.20 0.59
C SER A 141 13.31 17.94 1.43
N PHE A 142 14.24 17.69 2.35
CA PHE A 142 14.15 16.57 3.29
C PHE A 142 13.45 17.01 4.58
N VAL A 143 12.47 16.21 5.02
CA VAL A 143 11.85 16.37 6.33
C VAL A 143 12.92 16.15 7.42
N PRO A 144 13.05 17.07 8.40
CA PRO A 144 14.05 16.97 9.45
C PRO A 144 13.84 15.71 10.28
N VAL A 145 14.95 15.08 10.68
CA VAL A 145 14.90 13.88 11.53
C VAL A 145 14.59 14.33 12.96
N VAL A 146 13.63 13.66 13.57
CA VAL A 146 13.33 13.81 14.99
C VAL A 146 14.33 12.96 15.74
N GLU A 147 15.22 13.61 16.49
CA GLU A 147 16.20 12.91 17.32
C GLU A 147 15.49 12.54 18.63
N VAL A 148 15.13 11.26 18.77
CA VAL A 148 14.71 10.72 20.08
C VAL A 148 15.99 10.59 20.89
N GLU A 149 16.15 11.45 21.89
CA GLU A 149 17.28 11.42 22.80
C GLU A 149 17.20 10.12 23.63
N ASN A 150 17.89 9.08 23.15
CA ASN A 150 17.94 7.75 23.77
C ASN A 150 18.83 7.74 25.02
N SER A 151 18.58 8.63 25.97
CA SER A 151 19.15 8.58 27.32
C SER A 151 18.06 8.06 28.27
N PRO A 152 17.96 6.73 28.52
CA PRO A 152 16.90 6.13 29.33
C PRO A 152 16.88 6.65 30.79
N LEU A 153 17.96 7.27 31.26
CA LEU A 153 18.03 7.88 32.59
C LEU A 153 17.31 9.24 32.70
N LEU A 154 17.20 10.03 31.62
CA LEU A 154 16.55 11.35 31.68
C LEU A 154 15.02 11.25 31.60
N LEU A 155 14.51 10.25 30.89
CA LEU A 155 13.08 10.01 30.68
C LEU A 155 12.38 9.45 31.93
N ALA A 156 13.13 8.86 32.85
CA ALA A 156 12.62 8.41 34.15
C ALA A 156 12.56 9.54 35.21
N ILE A 157 13.37 10.61 35.04
CA ILE A 157 13.50 11.68 36.03
C ILE A 157 12.53 12.85 35.75
N LEU A 158 12.13 13.05 34.50
CA LEU A 158 11.18 14.09 34.12
C LEU A 158 9.84 13.44 33.76
N GLY A 159 8.81 13.74 34.55
CA GLY A 159 7.43 13.28 34.32
C GLY A 159 6.84 13.72 32.97
N PRO A 160 5.56 13.41 32.71
CA PRO A 160 4.94 13.50 31.39
C PRO A 160 4.61 14.95 31.02
N SER A 161 5.62 15.75 30.71
CA SER A 161 5.45 17.14 30.27
C SER A 161 6.31 17.42 29.06
N GLU A 162 5.62 17.61 27.94
CA GLU A 162 6.05 18.09 26.62
C GLU A 162 7.37 17.52 26.04
N GLU A 163 7.23 16.54 25.14
CA GLU A 163 8.27 16.13 24.19
C GLU A 163 8.73 17.31 23.31
N LYS A 164 9.69 18.13 23.80
CA LYS A 164 10.47 19.02 22.94
C LYS A 164 11.47 18.20 22.14
N SER A 165 10.97 17.49 21.13
CA SER A 165 11.80 16.71 20.23
C SER A 165 12.75 17.64 19.47
N LYS A 166 14.06 17.57 19.73
CA LYS A 166 15.06 18.32 18.97
C LYS A 166 15.06 17.80 17.52
N ARG A 167 14.94 18.71 16.56
CA ARG A 167 14.95 18.39 15.12
C ARG A 167 16.33 18.67 14.56
N ARG A 168 16.96 17.66 13.94
CA ARG A 168 18.28 17.78 13.32
C ARG A 168 18.18 17.65 11.80
N LYS A 169 19.06 18.34 11.07
CA LYS A 169 19.21 18.18 9.62
C LYS A 169 19.88 16.82 9.31
N PRO A 170 19.33 16.01 8.37
CA PRO A 170 19.88 14.70 8.05
C PRO A 170 21.28 14.77 7.44
N THR A 171 22.13 13.81 7.79
CA THR A 171 23.48 13.63 7.25
C THR A 171 23.41 13.16 5.79
N CYS A 172 24.44 13.42 4.97
CA CYS A 172 24.48 13.01 3.55
C CYS A 172 24.21 11.51 3.35
N SER A 173 24.80 10.63 4.17
CA SER A 173 24.51 9.17 4.13
C SER A 173 23.05 8.83 4.46
N GLU A 174 22.45 9.51 5.43
CA GLU A 174 21.05 9.30 5.79
C GLU A 174 20.10 9.75 4.67
N LYS A 175 20.44 10.84 3.98
CA LYS A 175 19.71 11.31 2.79
C LYS A 175 19.75 10.26 1.68
N PHE A 176 20.92 9.69 1.39
CA PHE A 176 21.07 8.61 0.43
C PHE A 176 20.23 7.39 0.79
N ARG A 177 20.30 6.93 2.04
CA ARG A 177 19.51 5.77 2.50
C ARG A 177 18.01 6.03 2.36
N LYS A 178 17.53 7.20 2.77
CA LYS A 178 16.11 7.59 2.66
C LYS A 178 15.67 7.68 1.20
N PHE A 179 16.51 8.24 0.32
CA PHE A 179 16.23 8.38 -1.10
C PHE A 179 16.08 7.03 -1.81
N TYR A 180 17.03 6.11 -1.63
CA TYR A 180 16.99 4.80 -2.30
C TYR A 180 15.97 3.82 -1.71
N THR A 181 15.56 4.02 -0.46
CA THR A 181 14.54 3.18 0.18
C THR A 181 13.13 3.57 -0.26
N ALA A 182 12.93 4.81 -0.72
CA ALA A 182 11.61 5.33 -1.07
C ALA A 182 10.99 4.65 -2.29
N PRO A 183 9.66 4.41 -2.26
CA PRO A 183 8.96 3.72 -3.35
C PRO A 183 8.96 4.55 -4.64
N ILE A 184 8.88 5.89 -4.57
CA ILE A 184 8.93 6.76 -5.75
C ILE A 184 10.25 6.60 -6.52
N THR A 185 11.38 6.50 -5.82
CA THR A 185 12.70 6.31 -6.43
C THR A 185 12.79 4.95 -7.09
N LYS A 186 12.30 3.90 -6.42
CA LYS A 186 12.24 2.55 -6.99
C LYS A 186 11.40 2.54 -8.26
N PHE A 187 10.20 3.12 -8.23
CA PHE A 187 9.31 3.23 -9.39
C PHE A 187 10.01 3.86 -10.60
N TYR A 188 10.61 5.03 -10.42
CA TYR A 188 11.31 5.71 -11.51
C TYR A 188 12.55 4.96 -12.00
N THR A 189 13.25 4.28 -11.10
CA THR A 189 14.40 3.44 -11.46
C THR A 189 13.95 2.28 -12.35
N HIS A 190 12.90 1.55 -11.96
CA HIS A 190 12.33 0.48 -12.78
C HIS A 190 11.82 1.00 -14.14
N ALA A 191 11.10 2.13 -14.13
CA ALA A 191 10.61 2.75 -15.37
C ALA A 191 11.75 3.16 -16.31
N LEU A 192 12.84 3.73 -15.79
CA LEU A 192 14.00 4.14 -16.58
C LEU A 192 14.74 2.94 -17.18
N PHE A 193 14.96 1.88 -16.39
CA PHE A 193 15.58 0.64 -16.89
C PHE A 193 14.73 -0.02 -17.96
N TYR A 194 13.41 -0.06 -17.76
CA TYR A 194 12.49 -0.61 -18.75
C TYR A 194 12.49 0.21 -20.05
N LEU A 195 12.47 1.55 -19.95
CA LEU A 195 12.59 2.43 -21.12
C LEU A 195 13.92 2.21 -21.86
N ALA A 196 15.04 2.15 -21.13
CA ALA A 196 16.35 1.88 -21.72
C ALA A 196 16.40 0.51 -22.40
N PHE A 197 15.80 -0.52 -21.78
CA PHE A 197 15.66 -1.84 -22.38
C PHE A 197 14.82 -1.82 -23.65
N ILE A 198 13.70 -1.08 -23.68
CA ILE A 198 12.88 -0.92 -24.90
C ILE A 198 13.68 -0.24 -26.01
N VAL A 199 14.41 0.84 -25.71
CA VAL A 199 15.23 1.53 -26.70
C VAL A 199 16.34 0.61 -27.23
N PHE A 200 17.00 -0.12 -26.33
CA PHE A 200 18.04 -1.08 -26.70
C PHE A 200 17.49 -2.24 -27.53
N TYR A 201 16.32 -2.75 -27.17
CA TYR A 201 15.57 -3.76 -27.92
C TYR A 201 15.24 -3.25 -29.33
N ALA A 202 14.62 -2.07 -29.43
CA ALA A 202 14.27 -1.46 -30.70
C ALA A 202 15.50 -1.22 -31.59
N TYR A 203 16.61 -0.75 -31.00
CA TYR A 203 17.89 -0.60 -31.70
C TYR A 203 18.41 -1.94 -32.23
N THR A 204 18.40 -2.98 -31.39
CA THR A 204 18.91 -4.31 -31.76
C THR A 204 18.05 -4.96 -32.85
N VAL A 205 16.72 -4.79 -32.80
CA VAL A 205 15.83 -5.28 -33.85
C VAL A 205 16.01 -4.49 -35.15
N ALA A 206 16.16 -3.16 -35.08
CA ALA A 206 16.27 -2.32 -36.26
C ALA A 206 17.62 -2.42 -36.98
N VAL A 207 18.72 -2.57 -36.23
CA VAL A 207 20.11 -2.50 -36.77
C VAL A 207 20.88 -3.81 -36.58
N GLY A 208 20.54 -4.57 -35.53
CA GLY A 208 21.31 -5.74 -35.09
C GLY A 208 21.07 -7.00 -35.92
N ILE A 209 19.88 -7.16 -36.51
CA ILE A 209 19.49 -8.40 -37.21
C ILE A 209 20.29 -8.53 -38.51
N ARG A 210 21.32 -9.37 -38.48
CA ARG A 210 22.11 -9.75 -39.65
C ARG A 210 21.89 -11.23 -39.95
N PRO A 211 21.62 -11.61 -41.22
CA PRO A 211 21.17 -12.97 -41.55
C PRO A 211 22.17 -14.09 -41.22
N ASN A 212 23.46 -13.78 -41.08
CA ASN A 212 24.53 -14.79 -40.88
C ASN A 212 25.40 -14.55 -39.64
N TYR A 213 25.00 -13.68 -38.71
CA TYR A 213 25.81 -13.40 -37.51
C TYR A 213 24.92 -13.04 -36.31
N VAL A 214 25.07 -13.80 -35.22
CA VAL A 214 24.41 -13.50 -33.95
C VAL A 214 25.25 -12.47 -33.21
N SER A 215 24.67 -11.29 -32.98
CA SER A 215 25.36 -10.22 -32.27
C SER A 215 25.27 -10.40 -30.76
N ILE A 216 26.29 -9.94 -30.02
CA ILE A 216 26.28 -9.94 -28.55
C ILE A 216 25.06 -9.16 -28.02
N TYR A 217 24.62 -8.12 -28.73
CA TYR A 217 23.43 -7.34 -28.39
C TYR A 217 22.14 -8.17 -28.49
N GLU A 218 22.04 -9.07 -29.46
CA GLU A 218 20.89 -9.98 -29.60
C GLU A 218 20.85 -10.98 -28.45
N VAL A 219 22.00 -11.53 -28.05
CA VAL A 219 22.09 -12.43 -26.89
C VAL A 219 21.63 -11.71 -25.63
N ILE A 220 22.07 -10.47 -25.40
CA ILE A 220 21.66 -9.67 -24.23
C ILE A 220 20.14 -9.43 -24.24
N VAL A 221 19.57 -9.08 -25.39
CA VAL A 221 18.12 -8.88 -25.53
C VAL A 221 17.35 -10.16 -25.25
N VAL A 222 17.79 -11.30 -25.79
CA VAL A 222 17.11 -12.59 -25.60
C VAL A 222 17.15 -13.01 -24.12
N VAL A 223 18.30 -12.88 -23.46
CA VAL A 223 18.43 -13.16 -22.02
C VAL A 223 17.55 -12.21 -21.20
N GLY A 224 17.48 -10.93 -21.58
CA GLY A 224 16.60 -9.95 -20.95
C GLY A 224 15.12 -10.29 -21.10
N MET A 225 14.69 -10.73 -22.28
CA MET A 225 13.31 -11.17 -22.54
C MET A 225 12.94 -12.40 -21.71
N ILE A 226 13.83 -13.39 -21.61
CA ILE A 226 13.63 -14.57 -20.77
C ILE A 226 13.53 -14.18 -19.30
N SER A 227 14.39 -13.26 -18.84
CA SER A 227 14.37 -12.77 -17.46
C SER A 227 13.05 -12.08 -17.13
N PHE A 228 12.59 -11.16 -17.99
CA PHE A 228 11.30 -10.48 -17.84
C PHE A 228 10.13 -11.48 -17.83
N PHE A 229 10.14 -12.45 -18.73
CA PHE A 229 9.10 -13.48 -18.76
C PHE A 229 9.07 -14.32 -17.47
N SER A 230 10.25 -14.71 -16.96
CA SER A 230 10.36 -15.46 -15.71
C SER A 230 9.86 -14.68 -14.50
N GLU A 231 10.10 -13.37 -14.44
CA GLU A 231 9.62 -12.49 -13.38
C GLU A 231 8.09 -12.39 -13.40
N ASN A 232 7.50 -12.19 -14.58
CA ASN A 232 6.04 -12.15 -14.73
C ASN A 232 5.39 -13.49 -14.33
N LEU A 233 6.00 -14.63 -14.71
CA LEU A 233 5.52 -15.94 -14.30
C LEU A 233 5.63 -16.16 -12.79
N PHE A 234 6.74 -15.74 -12.19
CA PHE A 234 6.96 -15.84 -10.76
C PHE A 234 5.96 -14.96 -9.98
N GLU A 235 5.68 -13.76 -10.46
CA GLU A 235 4.68 -12.86 -9.87
C GLU A 235 3.27 -13.46 -9.94
N VAL A 236 2.87 -14.02 -11.08
CA VAL A 236 1.58 -14.71 -11.22
C VAL A 236 1.50 -15.94 -10.30
N SER A 237 2.57 -16.73 -10.23
CA SER A 237 2.63 -17.91 -9.37
C SER A 237 2.57 -17.56 -7.89
N THR A 238 3.23 -16.48 -7.46
CA THR A 238 3.20 -16.02 -6.06
C THR A 238 1.89 -15.31 -5.70
N ARG A 239 1.18 -14.71 -6.68
CA ARG A 239 -0.12 -14.06 -6.48
C ARG A 239 -1.32 -15.00 -6.43
N SER A 240 -1.16 -16.29 -6.75
CA SER A 240 -2.25 -17.27 -6.64
C SER A 240 -2.12 -18.09 -5.35
N PRO A 241 -2.68 -17.65 -4.20
CA PRO A 241 -2.80 -18.49 -3.02
C PRO A 241 -4.07 -19.32 -3.11
N HIS A 242 -4.22 -20.16 -4.13
CA HIS A 242 -5.19 -21.24 -4.10
C HIS A 242 -4.56 -22.50 -4.70
N PRO A 243 -4.14 -23.48 -3.86
CA PRO A 243 -4.04 -24.83 -4.36
C PRO A 243 -5.44 -25.27 -4.84
N PRO A 244 -5.57 -25.96 -5.99
CA PRO A 244 -6.82 -26.61 -6.32
C PRO A 244 -7.13 -27.58 -5.19
N LEU A 245 -8.18 -27.29 -4.43
CA LEU A 245 -8.78 -28.24 -3.51
C LEU A 245 -9.12 -29.47 -4.35
N SER A 246 -8.36 -30.54 -4.11
CA SER A 246 -8.68 -31.89 -4.53
C SER A 246 -10.18 -32.11 -4.31
N GLU A 247 -10.94 -32.27 -5.38
CA GLU A 247 -12.32 -32.74 -5.32
C GLU A 247 -12.34 -33.99 -4.44
N GLY A 248 -12.97 -33.83 -3.28
CA GLY A 248 -13.16 -34.89 -2.31
C GLY A 248 -13.96 -36.01 -2.95
N LEU A 249 -13.27 -37.13 -3.12
CA LEU A 249 -13.77 -38.50 -3.03
C LEU A 249 -15.12 -38.57 -2.29
N LEU A 250 -16.20 -38.81 -3.03
CA LEU A 250 -17.49 -39.28 -2.51
C LEU A 250 -17.26 -40.55 -1.66
N PRO A 251 -17.73 -40.64 -0.41
CA PRO A 251 -17.88 -41.93 0.24
C PRO A 251 -19.10 -42.67 -0.36
N PRO A 252 -19.00 -44.00 -0.58
CA PRO A 252 -20.11 -44.78 -1.12
C PRO A 252 -21.27 -44.85 -0.12
N ALA A 253 -22.49 -44.77 -0.65
CA ALA A 253 -23.71 -45.07 0.09
C ALA A 253 -23.66 -46.52 0.62
N SER A 254 -23.80 -46.68 1.93
CA SER A 254 -24.13 -47.96 2.55
C SER A 254 -25.52 -47.86 3.18
N ASN A 255 -26.50 -48.52 2.55
CA ASN A 255 -27.59 -49.20 3.24
C ASN A 255 -27.23 -50.68 3.32
#